data_AF-A0A3N5N5R9-F1
#
_entry.id   AF-A0A3N5N5R9-F1
#
_cell.length_a   1.000
_cell.length_b   1.000
_cell.length_c   1.000
_cell.angle_alpha   90.00
_cell.angle_beta   90.00
_cell.angle_gamma   90.00
#
_symmetry.space_group_name_H-M   'P 1'
#
loop_
_entity.id
_entity.type
_entity.pdbx_description
1 polymer ?
#
loop_
_entity_poly.entity_id
_entity_poly.type
_entity_poly.pdbx_seq_one_letter_code
_entity_poly.pdbx_strand_id
1 'polypeptide(L)'
;MTEDKEQLDSAAEQYLRALPGLTYPQALVDRFPRIANKIVSLKNDKRGLRAYFESLTNDTRGGRQGFPFNVLMNIQDLREAMLGDVTGFVLDDTTKWVS
;
A
#
# COMPACT_ATOMS: atom_id res chain seq x y z
N MET A 1 -13.65 16.13 -21.72
CA MET A 1 -13.45 14.87 -20.98
C MET A 1 -12.23 15.09 -20.11
N THR A 2 -12.43 15.48 -18.85
CA THR A 2 -11.33 15.84 -17.95
C THR A 2 -10.73 14.54 -17.43
N GLU A 3 -9.68 14.07 -18.09
CA GLU A 3 -8.75 13.11 -17.49
C GLU A 3 -8.04 13.83 -16.34
N ASP A 4 -8.69 13.86 -15.17
CA ASP A 4 -8.01 14.13 -13.91
C ASP A 4 -6.98 13.00 -13.71
N LYS A 5 -5.81 13.20 -14.31
CA LYS A 5 -4.55 12.62 -13.86
C LYS A 5 -4.36 13.11 -12.43
N GLU A 6 -5.06 12.50 -11.48
CA GLU A 6 -4.83 12.72 -10.07
C GLU A 6 -3.38 12.35 -9.82
N GLN A 7 -2.52 13.36 -9.71
CA GLN A 7 -1.10 13.16 -9.43
C GLN A 7 -0.94 12.73 -7.97
N LEU A 8 0.12 11.99 -7.69
CA LEU A 8 0.52 11.73 -6.31
C LEU A 8 0.88 13.07 -5.64
N ASP A 9 0.32 13.32 -4.46
CA ASP A 9 0.64 14.51 -3.67
C ASP A 9 2.11 14.43 -3.21
N SER A 10 2.86 15.53 -3.31
CA SER A 10 4.28 15.55 -2.91
C SER A 10 4.49 15.22 -1.43
N ALA A 11 3.53 15.53 -0.55
CA ALA A 11 3.56 15.12 0.84
C ALA A 11 3.26 13.62 1.01
N ALA A 12 2.38 13.06 0.17
CA ALA A 12 2.15 11.63 0.14
C ALA A 12 3.40 10.87 -0.34
N GLU A 13 4.04 11.35 -1.40
CA GLU A 13 5.29 10.79 -1.92
C GLU A 13 6.40 10.79 -0.87
N GLN A 14 6.63 11.93 -0.22
CA GLN A 14 7.64 12.03 0.83
C GLN A 14 7.35 11.09 1.99
N TYR A 15 6.09 10.96 2.40
CA TYR A 15 5.71 10.02 3.45
C TYR A 15 6.00 8.57 3.06
N LEU A 16 5.62 8.18 1.83
CA LEU A 16 5.87 6.82 1.32
C LEU A 16 7.37 6.49 1.27
N ARG A 17 8.21 7.44 0.86
CA ARG A 17 9.67 7.28 0.85
C ARG A 17 10.29 7.28 2.25
N ALA A 18 9.63 7.90 3.23
CA ALA A 18 10.11 7.99 4.61
C ALA A 18 9.68 6.78 5.48
N LEU A 19 8.82 5.89 4.98
CA LEU A 19 8.38 4.72 5.73
C LEU A 19 9.53 3.70 5.87
N PRO A 20 9.94 3.37 7.12
CA PRO A 20 11.01 2.41 7.33
C PRO A 20 10.56 1.00 6.97
N GLY A 21 11.39 0.27 6.23
CA GLY A 21 11.12 -1.11 5.83
C GLY A 21 10.13 -1.25 4.66
N LEU A 22 9.63 -0.15 4.11
CA LEU A 22 8.76 -0.18 2.95
C LEU A 22 9.55 0.08 1.66
N THR A 23 9.43 -0.82 0.68
CA THR A 23 9.89 -0.52 -0.69
C THR A 23 8.91 0.45 -1.34
N TYR A 24 9.42 1.51 -1.98
CA TYR A 24 8.57 2.53 -2.59
C TYR A 24 7.54 1.92 -3.54
N PRO A 25 6.23 2.19 -3.35
CA PRO A 25 5.19 1.44 -4.04
C PRO A 25 4.92 1.94 -5.46
N GLN A 26 5.92 1.78 -6.32
CA GLN A 26 5.95 2.36 -7.67
C GLN A 26 4.72 1.96 -8.51
N ALA A 27 4.34 0.69 -8.51
CA ALA A 27 3.22 0.22 -9.34
C ALA A 27 1.86 0.75 -8.86
N LEU A 28 1.70 0.96 -7.55
CA LEU A 28 0.51 1.57 -6.98
C LEU A 28 0.45 3.06 -7.30
N VAL A 29 1.56 3.78 -7.13
CA VAL A 29 1.64 5.22 -7.42
C VAL A 29 1.42 5.51 -8.91
N ASP A 30 1.99 4.69 -9.79
CA ASP A 30 1.93 4.88 -11.24
C ASP A 30 0.53 4.61 -11.81
N ARG A 31 -0.15 3.57 -11.32
CA ARG A 31 -1.47 3.16 -11.82
C ARG A 31 -2.64 3.72 -11.01
N PHE A 32 -2.46 3.91 -9.71
CA PHE A 32 -3.52 4.30 -8.77
C PHE A 32 -3.05 5.36 -7.76
N PRO A 33 -2.56 6.52 -8.23
CA PRO A 33 -2.10 7.61 -7.36
C PRO A 33 -3.19 8.10 -6.38
N ARG A 34 -4.47 8.02 -6.77
CA ARG A 34 -5.65 8.31 -5.94
C ARG A 34 -5.68 7.48 -4.65
N ILE A 35 -5.38 6.19 -4.78
CA ILE A 35 -5.39 5.23 -3.68
C ILE A 35 -4.22 5.52 -2.74
N ALA A 36 -3.03 5.75 -3.29
CA ALA A 36 -1.85 6.12 -2.51
C ALA A 36 -2.07 7.40 -1.68
N ASN A 37 -2.64 8.45 -2.31
CA ASN A 37 -3.02 9.68 -1.62
C ASN A 37 -4.00 9.41 -0.47
N LYS A 38 -5.04 8.59 -0.73
CA LYS A 38 -6.05 8.26 0.28
C LYS A 38 -5.45 7.50 1.46
N ILE A 39 -4.59 6.52 1.21
CA ILE A 39 -3.86 5.76 2.25
C ILE A 39 -3.07 6.73 3.14
N VAL A 40 -2.27 7.63 2.57
CA VAL A 40 -1.46 8.58 3.34
C VAL A 40 -2.32 9.62 4.06
N SER A 41 -3.49 9.97 3.52
CA SER A 41 -4.45 10.84 4.22
C SER A 41 -5.00 10.18 5.50
N LEU A 42 -5.16 8.85 5.47
CA LEU A 42 -5.66 8.05 6.59
C LEU A 42 -4.56 7.61 7.57
N LYS A 43 -3.29 7.98 7.36
CA LYS A 43 -2.16 7.57 8.22
C LYS A 43 -2.38 7.84 9.73
N ASN A 44 -3.11 8.92 10.05
CA ASN A 44 -3.39 9.32 11.44
C ASN A 44 -4.58 8.55 12.05
N ASP A 45 -5.43 7.93 11.23
CA ASP A 45 -6.58 7.13 11.66
C ASP A 45 -6.35 5.66 11.34
N LYS A 46 -5.75 4.93 12.29
CA LYS A 46 -5.46 3.49 12.12
C LYS A 46 -6.72 2.65 11.86
N ARG A 47 -7.87 3.03 12.43
CA ARG A 47 -9.13 2.28 12.23
C ARG A 47 -9.66 2.49 10.82
N GLY A 48 -9.74 3.74 10.37
CA GLY A 48 -10.12 4.08 9.00
C GLY A 48 -9.15 3.50 7.97
N LEU A 49 -7.85 3.53 8.26
CA LEU A 49 -6.83 2.95 7.40
C LEU A 49 -6.99 1.43 7.25
N ARG A 50 -7.20 0.70 8.35
CA ARG A 50 -7.44 -0.75 8.30
C ARG A 50 -8.70 -1.10 7.53
N ALA A 51 -9.81 -0.40 7.78
CA ALA A 51 -11.06 -0.59 7.04
C ALA A 51 -10.89 -0.28 5.54
N TYR A 52 -10.08 0.71 5.20
CA TYR A 52 -9.78 1.04 3.81
C TYR A 52 -8.96 -0.05 3.12
N PHE A 53 -7.90 -0.56 3.76
CA PHE A 53 -7.14 -1.70 3.23
C PHE A 53 -7.99 -2.96 3.07
N GLU A 54 -8.86 -3.24 4.03
CA GLU A 54 -9.84 -4.32 3.94
C GLU A 54 -10.78 -4.11 2.76
N SER A 55 -11.30 -2.89 2.56
CA SER A 55 -12.14 -2.58 1.39
C SER A 55 -11.41 -2.73 0.05
N LEU A 56 -10.09 -2.47 -0.02
CA LEU A 56 -9.29 -2.67 -1.23
C LEU A 56 -9.06 -4.15 -1.54
N THR A 57 -8.93 -4.97 -0.50
CA THR A 57 -8.61 -6.41 -0.61
C THR A 57 -9.86 -7.27 -0.73
N ASN A 58 -10.94 -6.83 -0.08
CA ASN A 58 -12.26 -7.45 -0.07
C ASN A 58 -13.13 -6.98 -1.24
N ASP A 59 -12.54 -6.37 -2.29
CA ASP A 59 -13.23 -6.03 -3.54
C ASP A 59 -13.55 -7.30 -4.33
N THR A 60 -14.46 -8.07 -3.75
CA THR A 60 -15.18 -9.22 -4.28
C THR A 60 -16.33 -8.75 -5.16
N ARG A 61 -16.11 -7.71 -5.99
CA ARG A 61 -17.05 -7.35 -7.05
C ARG A 61 -16.87 -8.34 -8.20
N GLY A 62 -17.63 -9.42 -8.15
CA GLY A 62 -17.68 -10.51 -9.14
C GLY A 62 -17.92 -10.05 -10.58
N GLY A 63 -16.87 -9.53 -11.23
CA GLY A 63 -16.90 -9.13 -12.64
C GLY A 63 -15.88 -8.09 -13.08
N ARG A 64 -14.99 -7.57 -12.22
CA ARG A 64 -13.89 -6.68 -12.64
C ARG A 64 -12.53 -7.31 -12.36
N GLN A 65 -11.58 -7.15 -13.31
CA GLN A 65 -10.18 -7.55 -13.15
C GLN A 65 -9.67 -6.97 -11.84
N GLY A 66 -9.33 -7.82 -10.88
CA GLY A 66 -8.72 -7.39 -9.62
C GLY A 66 -7.42 -6.61 -9.85
N PHE A 67 -6.81 -6.11 -8.78
CA PHE A 67 -5.51 -5.46 -8.90
C PHE A 67 -4.48 -6.44 -9.49
N PRO A 68 -3.60 -5.97 -10.39
CA PRO A 68 -2.49 -6.79 -10.83
C PRO A 68 -1.61 -7.13 -9.62
N PHE A 69 -0.97 -8.31 -9.66
CA PHE A 69 -0.20 -8.86 -8.54
C PHE A 69 0.81 -7.86 -7.94
N ASN A 70 1.50 -7.10 -8.79
CA ASN A 70 2.44 -6.06 -8.35
C ASN A 70 1.77 -4.95 -7.53
N VAL A 71 0.54 -4.55 -7.87
CA VAL A 71 -0.21 -3.54 -7.10
C VAL A 71 -0.70 -4.15 -5.77
N LEU A 72 -1.11 -5.42 -5.77
CA LEU A 72 -1.47 -6.12 -4.53
C LEU A 72 -0.31 -6.22 -3.55
N MET A 73 0.89 -6.56 -4.03
CA MET A 73 2.09 -6.58 -3.18
C MET A 73 2.36 -5.21 -2.56
N ASN A 74 2.31 -4.14 -3.36
CA ASN A 74 2.48 -2.78 -2.84
C ASN A 74 1.44 -2.39 -1.79
N ILE A 75 0.18 -2.80 -1.95
CA ILE A 75 -0.89 -2.56 -0.97
C ILE A 75 -0.60 -3.35 0.31
N GLN A 76 -0.12 -4.59 0.20
CA GLN A 76 0.20 -5.45 1.33
C GLN A 76 1.41 -4.92 2.13
N ASP A 77 2.49 -4.54 1.45
CA ASP A 77 3.68 -3.97 2.08
C ASP A 77 3.32 -2.67 2.81
N LEU A 78 2.50 -1.81 2.18
CA LEU A 78 2.01 -0.58 2.81
C LEU A 78 1.18 -0.84 4.06
N ARG A 79 0.30 -1.85 3.99
CA ARG A 79 -0.52 -2.26 5.13
C ARG A 79 0.35 -2.69 6.30
N GLU A 80 1.38 -3.49 6.04
CA GLU A 80 2.34 -3.94 7.05
C GLU A 80 3.13 -2.75 7.64
N ALA A 81 3.72 -1.90 6.79
CA ALA A 81 4.51 -0.76 7.22
C ALA A 81 3.70 0.27 8.04
N MET A 82 2.43 0.49 7.71
CA MET A 82 1.60 1.51 8.36
C MET A 82 0.77 0.99 9.54
N LEU A 83 0.28 -0.25 9.49
CA LEU A 83 -0.49 -0.83 10.59
C LEU A 83 0.38 -1.60 11.59
N GLY A 84 1.58 -2.04 11.19
CA GLY A 84 2.40 -2.95 11.98
C GLY A 84 1.77 -4.33 12.13
N ASP A 85 0.71 -4.63 11.38
CA ASP A 85 0.17 -5.97 11.26
C ASP A 85 1.18 -6.77 10.44
N VAL A 86 2.10 -7.46 11.13
CA VAL A 86 2.91 -8.52 10.53
C VAL A 86 1.94 -9.60 10.09
N THR A 87 1.44 -9.53 8.85
CA THR A 87 0.74 -10.65 8.23
C THR A 87 1.78 -11.69 7.84
N GLY A 88 2.44 -12.29 8.84
CA GLY A 88 3.11 -13.60 8.79
C GLY A 88 4.12 -13.90 7.67
N PHE A 89 4.46 -12.95 6.80
CA PHE A 89 5.46 -13.11 5.75
C PHE A 89 6.63 -12.20 6.04
N VAL A 90 7.23 -12.40 7.22
CA VAL A 90 8.60 -11.95 7.42
C VAL A 90 9.44 -12.74 6.43
N LEU A 91 9.81 -12.14 5.31
CA LEU A 91 11.02 -12.54 4.58
C LEU A 91 12.20 -12.08 5.43
N ASP A 92 12.39 -12.75 6.56
CA ASP A 92 13.61 -12.67 7.33
C ASP A 92 14.68 -13.41 6.52
N ASP A 93 15.32 -12.68 5.61
CA ASP A 93 16.61 -13.08 5.04
C ASP A 93 17.76 -12.88 6.06
N THR A 94 17.45 -12.83 7.37
CA THR A 94 18.42 -12.65 8.47
C THR A 94 18.35 -13.77 9.51
N THR A 95 17.84 -14.95 9.16
CA THR A 95 18.30 -16.17 9.84
C THR A 95 19.71 -16.49 9.33
N LYS A 96 20.66 -15.71 9.83
CA LYS A 96 22.07 -16.08 9.83
C LYS A 96 22.16 -17.41 10.57
N TRP A 97 22.27 -18.50 9.83
CA TRP A 97 22.71 -19.78 10.34
C TRP A 97 24.09 -19.58 10.96
N VAL A 98 24.17 -19.48 12.29
CA VAL A 98 25.43 -19.62 13.00
C VAL A 98 25.91 -21.05 12.81
N SER A 99 27.10 -21.19 12.22
CA SER A 99 27.81 -22.46 12.04
C SER A 99 28.34 -23.00 13.36
#